data_AF-A0A1A0JTN0-F1
#
_entry.id   AF-A0A1A0JTN0-F1
#
_cell.length_a   1.000
_cell.length_b   1.000
_cell.length_c   1.000
_cell.angle_alpha   90.00
_cell.angle_beta   90.00
_cell.angle_gamma   90.00
#
_symmetry.space_group_name_H-M   'P 1'
#
loop_
_entity.id
_entity.type
_entity.pdbx_description
1 polymer ?
#
loop_
_entity_poly.entity_id
_entity_poly.type
_entity_poly.pdbx_seq_one_letter_code
_entity_poly.pdbx_strand_id
1 'polypeptide(L)'
;MKNARIVPALLAASATVAVLTAAAPATFAAPDTGSASGSGGSSCGPRSPADQRFLSDYAEDDDTCSGQDSAIQLAQAECNWLRAYGNSAHNQIVLAEKSRGAVKYPYIFLDAAITAYCPQYEL
;
A
#
# COMPACT_ATOMS: atom_id res chain seq x y z
N MET A 1 -52.72 -13.62 36.55
CA MET A 1 -53.05 -12.18 36.50
C MET A 1 -51.89 -11.50 35.76
N LYS A 2 -51.80 -11.47 34.42
CA LYS A 2 -52.53 -10.68 33.38
C LYS A 2 -52.59 -9.17 33.62
N ASN A 3 -51.50 -8.46 33.31
CA ASN A 3 -51.57 -7.05 32.92
C ASN A 3 -50.71 -6.81 31.66
N ALA A 4 -51.37 -6.91 30.51
CA ALA A 4 -50.88 -6.35 29.26
C ALA A 4 -51.22 -4.86 29.20
N ARG A 5 -50.31 -4.04 28.66
CA ARG A 5 -50.64 -2.77 28.01
C ARG A 5 -49.81 -2.65 26.74
N ILE A 6 -50.49 -2.27 25.67
CA ILE A 6 -50.09 -2.26 24.27
C ILE A 6 -50.17 -0.80 23.76
N VAL A 7 -49.37 -0.47 22.72
CA VAL A 7 -49.52 0.60 21.70
C VAL A 7 -49.02 2.02 22.11
N PRO A 8 -48.51 2.93 21.22
CA PRO A 8 -48.29 2.87 19.75
C PRO A 8 -46.86 3.17 19.25
N ALA A 9 -46.69 2.91 17.95
CA ALA A 9 -45.61 3.31 17.07
C ALA A 9 -45.61 4.81 16.73
N LEU A 10 -44.43 5.35 16.41
CA LEU A 10 -44.27 6.51 15.52
C LEU A 10 -43.06 6.26 14.61
N LEU A 11 -43.33 5.88 13.36
CA LEU A 11 -42.40 5.97 12.25
C LEU A 11 -42.14 7.45 11.98
N ALA A 12 -40.88 7.88 12.05
CA ALA A 12 -40.43 9.11 11.41
C ALA A 12 -39.37 8.74 10.37
N ALA A 13 -39.85 8.40 9.17
CA ALA A 13 -39.01 8.35 7.98
C ALA A 13 -38.76 9.78 7.51
N SER A 14 -37.57 10.31 7.79
CA SER A 14 -37.08 11.52 7.13
C SER A 14 -36.08 11.11 6.07
N ALA A 15 -36.56 10.94 4.85
CA ALA A 15 -35.74 10.78 3.65
C ALA A 15 -35.25 12.17 3.22
N THR A 16 -34.02 12.53 3.60
CA THR A 16 -33.33 13.69 3.02
C THR A 16 -32.63 13.26 1.73
N VAL A 17 -33.25 13.58 0.60
CA VAL A 17 -32.62 13.50 -0.72
C VAL A 17 -31.72 14.74 -0.88
N ALA A 18 -30.43 14.57 -0.66
CA ALA A 18 -29.43 15.57 -1.04
C ALA A 18 -28.91 15.22 -2.44
N VAL A 19 -29.49 15.85 -3.47
CA VAL A 19 -28.87 15.89 -4.79
C VAL A 19 -27.78 16.97 -4.74
N LEU A 20 -26.54 16.56 -4.50
CA LEU A 20 -25.38 17.38 -4.84
C LEU A 20 -24.67 16.73 -6.03
N THR A 21 -25.08 17.14 -7.22
CA THR A 21 -24.28 17.05 -8.44
C THR A 21 -23.10 18.00 -8.31
N ALA A 22 -21.99 17.50 -7.78
CA ALA A 22 -20.68 18.10 -7.96
C ALA A 22 -19.88 17.14 -8.84
N ALA A 23 -19.91 17.37 -10.16
CA ALA A 23 -18.95 16.80 -11.07
C ALA A 23 -17.57 17.32 -10.66
N ALA A 24 -16.80 16.51 -9.93
CA ALA A 24 -15.38 16.76 -9.77
C ALA A 24 -14.74 16.64 -11.16
N PRO A 25 -13.91 17.60 -11.60
CA PRO A 25 -13.03 17.32 -12.72
C PRO A 25 -12.17 16.12 -12.31
N ALA A 26 -12.25 15.03 -13.08
CA ALA A 26 -11.23 13.99 -13.06
C ALA A 26 -9.95 14.63 -13.60
N THR A 27 -9.20 15.27 -12.71
CA THR A 27 -7.79 15.59 -12.97
C THR A 27 -7.08 14.25 -13.01
N PHE A 28 -6.98 13.68 -14.20
CA PHE A 28 -5.91 12.74 -14.50
C PHE A 28 -4.61 13.53 -14.34
N ALA A 29 -4.03 13.48 -13.14
CA ALA A 29 -2.63 13.78 -12.99
C ALA A 29 -1.89 12.66 -13.75
N ALA A 30 -1.63 12.90 -15.03
CA ALA A 30 -0.62 12.14 -15.74
C ALA A 30 0.69 12.31 -14.94
N PRO A 31 1.41 11.23 -14.62
CA PRO A 31 2.71 11.37 -13.99
C PRO A 31 3.59 12.22 -14.91
N ASP A 32 4.30 13.18 -14.33
CA ASP A 32 5.23 14.06 -15.03
C ASP A 32 6.23 13.23 -15.86
N THR A 33 5.99 13.10 -17.16
CA THR A 33 6.96 12.56 -18.11
C THR A 33 7.93 13.68 -18.46
N GLY A 34 8.83 14.02 -17.54
CA GLY A 34 9.83 15.04 -17.83
C GLY A 34 10.74 15.40 -16.66
N SER A 35 11.92 14.77 -16.61
CA SER A 35 13.20 15.50 -16.67
C SER A 35 14.36 14.50 -16.61
N ALA A 36 15.11 14.42 -17.72
CA ALA A 36 16.47 13.91 -17.69
C ALA A 36 17.32 14.88 -16.84
N SER A 37 17.99 14.36 -15.81
CA SER A 37 19.06 15.09 -15.13
C SER A 37 20.00 14.10 -14.46
N GLY A 38 21.26 14.15 -14.88
CA GLY A 38 22.39 13.80 -14.03
C GLY A 38 22.99 12.41 -14.23
N SER A 39 23.78 12.24 -15.29
CA SER A 39 24.99 11.44 -15.14
C SER A 39 25.86 12.10 -14.06
N GLY A 40 25.91 11.48 -12.89
CA GLY A 40 26.78 11.90 -11.81
C GLY A 40 26.67 10.87 -10.72
N GLY A 41 27.68 10.03 -10.58
CA GLY A 41 27.80 9.08 -9.48
C GLY A 41 27.51 9.81 -8.17
N SER A 42 26.31 9.58 -7.66
CA SER A 42 25.77 10.18 -6.45
C SER A 42 25.16 8.99 -5.75
N SER A 43 25.93 8.42 -4.83
CA SER A 43 25.40 7.38 -3.95
C SER A 43 24.05 7.85 -3.45
N CYS A 44 23.01 7.02 -3.59
CA CYS A 44 21.72 7.31 -2.98
C CYS A 44 21.94 7.69 -1.52
N GLY A 45 21.07 8.54 -0.96
CA GLY A 45 21.17 9.01 0.42
C GLY A 45 21.39 7.85 1.41
N PRO A 46 21.79 8.13 2.66
CA PRO A 46 22.18 7.09 3.60
C PRO A 46 21.12 5.98 3.69
N ARG A 47 21.55 4.73 3.43
CA ARG A 47 20.68 3.55 3.44
C ARG A 47 20.90 2.71 4.69
N SER A 48 19.82 2.25 5.30
CA SER A 48 19.90 1.32 6.42
C SER A 48 20.37 -0.06 5.94
N PRO A 49 20.89 -0.93 6.83
CA PRO A 49 21.21 -2.31 6.47
C PRO A 49 20.01 -3.08 5.93
N ALA A 50 18.79 -2.80 6.41
CA ALA A 50 17.57 -3.41 5.90
C ALA A 50 17.26 -2.94 4.47
N ASP A 51 17.44 -1.65 4.17
CA ASP A 51 17.23 -1.11 2.83
C ASP A 51 18.21 -1.74 1.83
N GLN A 52 19.47 -1.89 2.23
CA GLN A 52 20.51 -2.53 1.40
C GLN A 52 20.18 -4.00 1.14
N ARG A 53 19.74 -4.74 2.16
CA ARG A 53 19.30 -6.14 2.01
C ARG A 53 18.11 -6.23 1.07
N PHE A 54 17.08 -5.42 1.26
CA PHE A 54 15.89 -5.40 0.41
C PHE A 54 16.24 -5.14 -1.08
N LEU A 55 17.06 -4.12 -1.36
CA LEU A 55 17.45 -3.78 -2.73
C LEU A 55 18.33 -4.85 -3.37
N SER A 56 19.20 -5.49 -2.59
CA SER A 56 20.02 -6.63 -3.04
C SER A 56 19.14 -7.84 -3.36
N ASP A 57 18.16 -8.17 -2.52
CA ASP A 57 17.33 -9.37 -2.65
C ASP A 57 16.28 -9.22 -3.79
N TYR A 58 15.79 -8.01 -4.04
CA TYR A 58 14.85 -7.70 -5.12
C TYR A 58 15.54 -7.22 -6.42
N ALA A 59 16.87 -7.05 -6.42
CA ALA A 59 17.69 -6.59 -7.55
C ALA A 59 17.30 -5.20 -8.12
N GLU A 60 17.01 -4.25 -7.23
CA GLU A 60 16.77 -2.84 -7.55
C GLU A 60 17.99 -1.96 -7.22
N ASP A 61 19.15 -2.56 -6.94
CA ASP A 61 20.38 -1.83 -6.62
C ASP A 61 20.94 -1.04 -7.82
N ASP A 62 20.67 -1.52 -9.04
CA ASP A 62 20.97 -0.86 -10.32
C ASP A 62 19.95 0.23 -10.72
N ASP A 63 18.86 0.39 -9.95
CA ASP A 63 17.76 1.27 -10.29
C ASP A 63 18.03 2.73 -9.88
N THR A 64 17.24 3.69 -10.38
CA THR A 64 17.45 5.11 -9.99
C THR A 64 17.21 5.31 -8.49
N CYS A 65 17.89 6.24 -7.81
CA CYS A 65 17.65 6.47 -6.38
C CYS A 65 16.18 6.77 -6.05
N SER A 66 15.45 7.44 -6.93
CA SER A 66 14.00 7.67 -6.77
C SER A 66 13.18 6.39 -6.89
N GLY A 67 13.57 5.46 -7.78
CA GLY A 67 12.97 4.14 -7.90
C GLY A 67 13.21 3.31 -6.64
N GLN A 68 14.46 3.27 -6.18
CA GLN A 68 14.86 2.61 -4.94
C GLN A 68 14.10 3.15 -3.72
N ASP A 69 14.00 4.47 -3.55
CA ASP A 69 13.28 5.08 -2.43
C ASP A 69 11.78 4.78 -2.48
N SER A 70 11.19 4.69 -3.67
CA SER A 70 9.78 4.31 -3.86
C SER A 70 9.55 2.84 -3.53
N ALA A 71 10.47 1.96 -3.96
CA ALA A 71 10.44 0.54 -3.65
C ALA A 71 10.58 0.28 -2.14
N ILE A 72 11.51 0.96 -1.48
CA ILE A 72 11.69 0.92 -0.01
C ILE A 72 10.40 1.33 0.70
N GLN A 73 9.80 2.47 0.32
CA GLN A 73 8.56 2.95 0.94
C GLN A 73 7.41 1.96 0.78
N LEU A 74 7.25 1.37 -0.41
CA LEU A 74 6.23 0.36 -0.66
C LEU A 74 6.49 -0.89 0.19
N ALA A 75 7.71 -1.40 0.25
CA ALA A 75 8.07 -2.58 1.02
C ALA A 75 7.81 -2.40 2.53
N GLN A 76 8.15 -1.23 3.08
CA GLN A 76 7.82 -0.89 4.46
C GLN A 76 6.30 -0.81 4.69
N ALA A 77 5.55 -0.25 3.74
CA ALA A 77 4.09 -0.19 3.82
C ALA A 77 3.43 -1.57 3.79
N GLU A 78 3.90 -2.47 2.92
CA GLU A 78 3.41 -3.85 2.84
C GLU A 78 3.69 -4.63 4.14
N CYS A 79 4.89 -4.51 4.70
CA CYS A 79 5.22 -5.07 6.00
C CYS A 79 4.35 -4.49 7.14
N ASN A 80 4.10 -3.17 7.15
CA ASN A 80 3.20 -2.54 8.12
C ASN A 80 1.77 -3.07 7.99
N TRP A 81 1.30 -3.32 6.77
CA TRP A 81 -0.01 -3.90 6.52
C TRP A 81 -0.07 -5.35 7.04
N LEU A 82 0.93 -6.18 6.78
CA LEU A 82 1.01 -7.54 7.33
C LEU A 82 1.03 -7.54 8.87
N ARG A 83 1.66 -6.54 9.49
CA ARG A 83 1.64 -6.38 10.95
C ARG A 83 0.25 -6.09 11.50
N ALA A 84 -0.54 -5.30 10.77
CA ALA A 84 -1.89 -4.92 11.18
C ALA A 84 -2.93 -6.03 10.92
N TYR A 85 -2.79 -6.77 9.83
CA TYR A 85 -3.80 -7.72 9.34
C TYR A 85 -3.37 -9.19 9.42
N GLY A 86 -2.13 -9.46 9.85
CA GLY A 86 -1.57 -10.80 10.03
C GLY A 86 -0.81 -11.32 8.80
N ASN A 87 0.26 -12.09 9.05
CA ASN A 87 1.08 -12.71 8.01
C ASN A 87 0.57 -14.11 7.63
N SER A 88 -0.54 -14.17 6.91
CA SER A 88 -1.03 -15.43 6.31
C SER A 88 -0.68 -15.51 4.84
N ALA A 89 -0.58 -16.72 4.29
CA ALA A 89 -0.35 -16.92 2.85
C ALA A 89 -1.40 -16.21 1.98
N HIS A 90 -2.67 -16.20 2.42
CA HIS A 90 -3.73 -15.46 1.74
C HIS A 90 -3.44 -13.95 1.69
N ASN A 91 -3.04 -13.37 2.82
CA ASN A 91 -2.71 -11.95 2.92
C ASN A 91 -1.48 -11.58 2.09
N GLN A 92 -0.47 -12.46 2.04
CA GLN A 92 0.68 -12.27 1.17
C GLN A 92 0.28 -12.28 -0.31
N ILE A 93 -0.56 -13.24 -0.74
CA ILE A 93 -1.10 -13.27 -2.11
C ILE A 93 -1.86 -11.97 -2.41
N VAL A 94 -2.74 -11.52 -1.51
CA VAL A 94 -3.50 -10.28 -1.71
C VAL A 94 -2.60 -9.06 -1.91
N LEU A 95 -1.51 -8.94 -1.16
CA LEU A 95 -0.54 -7.85 -1.35
C LEU A 95 0.18 -7.97 -2.69
N ALA A 96 0.74 -9.13 -3.01
CA ALA A 96 1.44 -9.35 -4.27
C ALA A 96 0.53 -9.11 -5.49
N GLU A 97 -0.73 -9.54 -5.43
CA GLU A 97 -1.71 -9.28 -6.50
C GLU A 97 -2.04 -7.78 -6.64
N LYS A 98 -2.11 -7.04 -5.52
CA LYS A 98 -2.36 -5.60 -5.53
C LYS A 98 -1.17 -4.79 -6.06
N SER A 99 0.06 -5.25 -5.84
CA SER A 99 1.27 -4.55 -6.29
C SER A 99 1.68 -4.89 -7.72
N ARG A 100 1.00 -5.82 -8.42
CA ARG A 100 1.24 -6.15 -9.84
C ARG A 100 1.31 -4.96 -10.81
N GLY A 101 0.62 -3.87 -10.51
CA GLY A 101 0.65 -2.65 -11.34
C GLY A 101 1.83 -1.72 -11.04
N ALA A 102 2.53 -1.92 -9.92
CA ALA A 102 3.60 -1.07 -9.43
C ALA A 102 4.97 -1.74 -9.49
N VAL A 103 5.04 -3.07 -9.37
CA VAL A 103 6.31 -3.81 -9.33
C VAL A 103 6.32 -4.95 -10.34
N LYS A 104 7.51 -5.24 -10.89
CA LYS A 104 7.70 -6.20 -11.98
C LYS A 104 7.52 -7.65 -11.50
N TYR A 105 8.00 -7.95 -10.30
CA TYR A 105 7.94 -9.29 -9.70
C TYR A 105 7.33 -9.24 -8.29
N PRO A 106 5.99 -9.12 -8.16
CA PRO A 106 5.36 -8.83 -6.88
C PRO A 106 5.60 -9.85 -5.77
N TYR A 107 5.73 -11.12 -6.13
CA TYR A 107 6.02 -12.17 -5.16
C TYR A 107 7.47 -12.12 -4.67
N ILE A 108 8.42 -11.79 -5.53
CA ILE A 108 9.84 -11.62 -5.15
C ILE A 108 9.99 -10.33 -4.33
N PHE A 109 9.32 -9.26 -4.74
CA PHE A 109 9.26 -8.00 -4.01
C PHE A 109 8.77 -8.20 -2.58
N LEU A 110 7.62 -8.87 -2.43
CA LEU A 110 6.99 -9.08 -1.12
C LEU A 110 7.86 -9.98 -0.23
N ASP A 111 8.48 -11.02 -0.79
CA ASP A 111 9.41 -11.89 -0.06
C ASP A 111 10.63 -11.11 0.47
N ALA A 112 11.26 -10.31 -0.38
CA ALA A 112 12.35 -9.42 0.00
C ALA A 112 11.91 -8.37 1.05
N ALA A 113 10.70 -7.82 0.92
CA ALA A 113 10.14 -6.87 1.87
C ALA A 113 9.91 -7.48 3.25
N ILE A 114 9.37 -8.71 3.30
CA ILE A 114 9.16 -9.46 4.55
C ILE A 114 10.51 -9.75 5.21
N THR A 115 11.44 -10.27 4.44
CA THR A 115 12.81 -10.62 4.86
C THR A 115 13.57 -9.42 5.44
N ALA A 116 13.44 -8.24 4.84
CA ALA A 116 14.15 -7.04 5.26
C ALA A 116 13.48 -6.29 6.41
N TYR A 117 12.15 -6.08 6.36
CA TYR A 117 11.44 -5.16 7.26
C TYR A 117 10.53 -5.85 8.28
N CYS A 118 10.24 -7.12 8.07
CA CYS A 118 9.32 -7.93 8.86
C CYS A 118 9.96 -9.27 9.28
N PRO A 119 11.19 -9.31 9.83
CA PRO A 119 11.92 -10.57 10.08
C PRO A 119 11.21 -11.52 11.03
N GLN A 120 10.29 -11.04 11.87
CA GLN A 120 9.42 -11.89 12.69
C GLN A 120 8.48 -12.81 11.88
N TYR A 121 8.41 -12.62 10.57
CA TYR A 121 7.56 -13.34 9.63
C TYR A 121 8.37 -14.19 8.62
N GLU A 122 9.70 -14.25 8.74
CA GLU A 122 10.51 -15.25 8.04
C GLU A 122 10.05 -16.65 8.49
N LEU A 123 9.82 -17.54 7.52
CA LEU A 123 9.38 -18.94 7.73
C LEU A 123 10.56 -19.87 7.98
#